data_AF-B9K9C9-F1
#
_entry.id   AF-B9K9C9-F1
#
_cell.length_a   1.000
_cell.length_b   1.000
_cell.length_c   1.000
_cell.angle_alpha   90.00
_cell.angle_beta   90.00
_cell.angle_gamma   90.00
#
_symmetry.space_group_name_H-M   'P 1'
#
loop_
_entity.id
_entity.type
_entity.pdbx_description
1 polymer ?
#
loop_
_entity_poly.entity_id
_entity_poly.type
_entity_poly.pdbx_seq_one_letter_code
_entity_poly.pdbx_strand_id
1 'polypeptide(L)'
;MLKITAYFKYHFPSFAVSFLLFLLVFSLFFSITKVNGFLIESWVLENERGEIGSTFQKFSKEPFTVFLAARISRDEVPFPGPLYLYIPQMYHSYLAVFVDGVKIGSHGFVDKRSGYFWNWPLIFELPEKFSEITLEISGMYRVGTETGVYIVPSSETGKYMVLSFMVRVLIPITIGLSLAIGTVMFLLSNSLSSKERRIYMYLGIASVLGAVWLFDLIDFSDMNSSLSLLLFRKATISSAYFAFFFLLLGFSGILSKERKGFVDWVILVLNLIASVVLWMAPDLITMERFISSIAFVLIVNTIYLIFHLHRIQSRSSTWFCFVFHNVCFKRCPGDNFSSERYETHLQPWDGGNVHRFHLLSGHTLQRSIDKTHHCPHEKPDRSTDRCIQPGNFRGNSTE
;
A
#
# COMPACT_ATOMS: atom_id res chain seq x y z
N MET A 1 -3.87 -7.33 45.62
CA MET A 1 -3.77 -5.93 45.14
C MET A 1 -2.34 -5.49 44.84
N LEU A 2 -1.37 -5.54 45.77
CA LEU A 2 0.01 -5.05 45.59
C LEU A 2 0.76 -5.57 44.34
N LYS A 3 0.54 -6.82 43.93
CA LYS A 3 1.15 -7.40 42.72
C LYS A 3 0.62 -6.77 41.42
N ILE A 4 -0.65 -6.35 41.40
CA ILE A 4 -1.28 -5.73 40.22
C ILE A 4 -0.72 -4.32 40.02
N THR A 5 -0.55 -3.55 41.10
CA THR A 5 -0.01 -2.19 41.04
C THR A 5 1.45 -2.16 40.59
N ALA A 6 2.29 -3.06 41.10
CA ALA A 6 3.69 -3.18 40.67
C ALA A 6 3.81 -3.63 39.21
N TYR A 7 2.91 -4.50 38.75
CA TYR A 7 2.82 -4.96 37.38
C TYR A 7 2.43 -3.83 36.41
N PHE A 8 1.37 -3.08 36.73
CA PHE A 8 0.96 -1.91 35.95
C PHE A 8 2.09 -0.88 35.86
N LYS A 9 2.76 -0.59 36.98
CA LYS A 9 3.88 0.37 37.00
C LYS A 9 5.04 -0.01 36.05
N TYR A 10 5.25 -1.30 35.80
CA TYR A 10 6.34 -1.79 34.95
C TYR A 10 5.99 -1.84 33.46
N HIS A 11 4.79 -2.27 33.09
CA HIS A 11 4.38 -2.44 31.69
C HIS A 11 3.71 -1.21 31.07
N PHE A 12 3.08 -0.37 31.91
CA PHE A 12 2.36 0.81 31.46
C PHE A 12 3.22 1.79 30.65
N PRO A 13 4.52 2.05 30.96
CA PRO A 13 5.33 2.95 30.15
C PRO A 13 5.52 2.48 28.70
N SER A 14 5.81 1.21 28.46
CA SER A 14 5.99 0.69 27.10
C SER A 14 4.68 0.68 26.32
N PHE A 15 3.58 0.27 26.98
CA PHE A 15 2.25 0.38 26.39
C PHE A 15 1.89 1.83 26.07
N ALA A 16 2.14 2.77 26.99
CA ALA A 16 1.86 4.19 26.80
C ALA A 16 2.70 4.77 25.66
N VAL A 17 3.98 4.42 25.54
CA VAL A 17 4.83 4.86 24.42
C VAL A 17 4.32 4.30 23.09
N SER A 18 3.99 3.01 23.00
CA SER A 18 3.43 2.42 21.78
C SER A 18 2.07 3.04 21.41
N PHE A 19 1.22 3.28 22.41
CA PHE A 19 -0.07 3.93 22.22
C PHE A 19 0.08 5.39 21.78
N LEU A 20 1.00 6.15 22.39
CA LEU A 20 1.31 7.52 21.98
C LEU A 20 1.90 7.58 20.58
N LEU A 21 2.79 6.65 20.22
CA LEU A 21 3.32 6.53 18.86
C LEU A 21 2.20 6.23 17.86
N PHE A 22 1.30 5.32 18.21
CA PHE A 22 0.11 5.03 17.39
C PHE A 22 -0.76 6.27 17.24
N LEU A 23 -1.08 6.98 18.32
CA LEU A 23 -1.86 8.23 18.27
C LEU A 23 -1.15 9.31 17.47
N LEU A 24 0.18 9.40 17.53
CA LEU A 24 0.97 10.34 16.74
C LEU A 24 0.84 10.04 15.25
N VAL A 25 1.05 8.79 14.84
CA VAL A 25 0.92 8.35 13.44
C VAL A 25 -0.52 8.54 12.95
N PHE A 26 -1.51 8.18 13.77
CA PHE A 26 -2.92 8.34 13.46
C PHE A 26 -3.30 9.81 13.31
N SER A 27 -2.89 10.67 14.25
CA SER A 27 -3.12 12.12 14.20
C SER A 27 -2.42 12.75 12.99
N LEU A 28 -1.19 12.34 12.69
CA LEU A 28 -0.45 12.78 11.51
C LEU A 28 -1.22 12.44 10.23
N PHE A 29 -1.70 11.20 10.10
CA PHE A 29 -2.53 10.79 8.96
C PHE A 29 -3.78 11.67 8.82
N PHE A 30 -4.56 11.84 9.90
CA PHE A 30 -5.76 12.67 9.89
C PHE A 30 -5.49 14.15 9.59
N SER A 31 -4.37 14.67 10.06
CA SER A 31 -3.93 16.04 9.81
C SER A 31 -3.55 16.24 8.34
N ILE A 32 -2.88 15.26 7.73
CA ILE A 32 -2.47 15.29 6.33
C ILE A 32 -3.67 15.16 5.40
N THR A 33 -4.67 14.33 5.75
CA THR A 33 -5.89 14.18 4.94
C THR A 33 -6.75 15.45 4.98
N LYS A 34 -6.65 16.26 6.04
CA LYS A 34 -7.33 17.57 6.15
C LYS A 34 -6.51 18.63 5.43
N VAL A 35 -6.90 18.92 4.18
CA VAL A 35 -6.32 20.00 3.39
C VAL A 35 -7.04 21.33 3.63
N ASN A 36 -6.29 22.43 3.59
CA ASN A 36 -6.87 23.76 3.53
C ASN A 36 -7.11 24.10 2.06
N GLY A 37 -8.33 23.84 1.58
CA GLY A 37 -8.71 24.05 0.19
C GLY A 37 -10.15 24.48 0.05
N PHE A 38 -10.50 24.94 -1.14
CA PHE A 38 -11.86 25.22 -1.55
C PHE A 38 -12.52 23.89 -1.90
N LEU A 39 -13.51 23.46 -1.11
CA LEU A 39 -14.23 22.21 -1.35
C LEU A 39 -15.22 22.40 -2.50
N ILE A 40 -15.22 21.48 -3.46
CA ILE A 40 -16.25 21.44 -4.50
C ILE A 40 -17.52 20.86 -3.89
N GLU A 41 -18.49 21.73 -3.58
CA GLU A 41 -19.70 21.38 -2.82
C GLU A 41 -20.75 20.63 -3.63
N SER A 42 -20.87 20.94 -4.93
CA SER A 42 -21.87 20.35 -5.81
C SER A 42 -21.27 19.89 -7.14
N TRP A 43 -21.71 18.72 -7.56
CA TRP A 43 -21.40 18.10 -8.85
C TRP A 43 -22.70 17.89 -9.61
N VAL A 44 -22.75 18.29 -10.87
CA VAL A 44 -23.87 17.98 -11.75
C VAL A 44 -23.53 16.72 -12.53
N LEU A 45 -24.41 15.72 -12.46
CA LEU A 45 -24.27 14.54 -13.31
C LEU A 45 -24.76 14.88 -14.72
N GLU A 46 -23.92 14.69 -15.73
CA GLU A 46 -24.29 15.07 -17.10
C GLU A 46 -25.50 14.29 -17.64
N ASN A 47 -25.73 13.08 -17.11
CA ASN A 47 -26.80 12.17 -17.55
C ASN A 47 -28.02 12.09 -16.59
N GLU A 48 -27.99 12.75 -15.43
CA GLU A 48 -29.09 12.69 -14.45
C GLU A 48 -29.45 14.12 -13.99
N ARG A 49 -30.75 14.44 -13.91
CA ARG A 49 -31.18 15.72 -13.34
C ARG A 49 -31.00 15.67 -11.82
N GLY A 50 -29.88 16.17 -11.33
CA GLY A 50 -29.63 16.30 -9.90
C GLY A 50 -28.22 16.80 -9.59
N GLU A 51 -28.12 17.59 -8.52
CA GLU A 51 -26.85 17.92 -7.91
C GLU A 51 -26.47 16.82 -6.92
N ILE A 52 -25.23 16.38 -6.99
CA ILE A 52 -24.60 15.48 -6.05
C ILE A 52 -23.72 16.32 -5.12
N GLY A 53 -23.77 16.05 -3.81
CA GLY A 53 -22.95 16.76 -2.84
C GLY A 53 -21.44 16.50 -2.99
N SER A 54 -20.66 17.15 -2.15
CA SER A 54 -19.19 17.05 -2.13
C SER A 54 -18.65 15.64 -1.92
N THR A 55 -19.43 14.79 -1.25
CA THR A 55 -19.13 13.36 -1.06
C THR A 55 -20.24 12.53 -1.68
N PHE A 56 -19.86 11.45 -2.35
CA PHE A 56 -20.83 10.60 -3.04
C PHE A 56 -20.30 9.20 -3.24
N GLN A 57 -21.23 8.24 -3.34
CA GLN A 57 -20.93 6.86 -3.67
C GLN A 57 -22.03 6.31 -4.57
N LYS A 58 -21.63 5.80 -5.74
CA LYS A 58 -22.49 5.09 -6.67
C LYS A 58 -21.98 3.65 -6.79
N PHE A 59 -22.90 2.70 -6.70
CA PHE A 59 -22.61 1.28 -6.84
C PHE A 59 -23.35 0.71 -8.04
N SER A 60 -22.71 -0.19 -8.77
CA SER A 60 -23.29 -0.91 -9.90
C SER A 60 -22.75 -2.33 -9.95
N LYS A 61 -23.57 -3.29 -10.41
CA LYS A 61 -23.13 -4.68 -10.60
C LYS A 61 -22.22 -4.84 -11.81
N GLU A 62 -22.36 -3.95 -12.79
CA GLU A 62 -21.59 -3.92 -14.02
C GLU A 62 -20.69 -2.68 -14.07
N PRO A 63 -19.53 -2.76 -14.75
CA PRO A 63 -18.67 -1.60 -14.95
C PRO A 63 -19.45 -0.44 -15.58
N PHE A 64 -19.22 0.77 -15.07
CA PHE A 64 -19.96 1.95 -15.50
C PHE A 64 -19.06 3.20 -15.48
N THR A 65 -19.47 4.23 -16.21
CA THR A 65 -18.81 5.54 -16.25
C THR A 65 -19.78 6.63 -15.86
N VAL A 66 -19.31 7.61 -15.09
CA VAL A 66 -20.04 8.83 -14.73
C VAL A 66 -19.23 10.05 -15.16
N PHE A 67 -19.96 11.08 -15.59
CA PHE A 67 -19.41 12.39 -15.90
C PHE A 67 -19.97 13.38 -14.88
N LEU A 68 -19.07 14.04 -14.15
CA LEU A 68 -19.40 15.00 -13.12
C LEU A 68 -18.83 16.35 -13.49
N ALA A 69 -19.67 17.36 -13.65
CA ALA A 69 -19.26 18.72 -13.95
C ALA A 69 -19.50 19.63 -12.73
N ALA A 70 -18.53 20.49 -12.44
CA ALA A 70 -18.65 21.56 -11.46
C ALA A 70 -18.32 22.89 -12.14
N ARG A 71 -19.27 23.82 -12.11
CA ARG A 71 -19.09 25.18 -12.63
C ARG A 71 -18.53 26.06 -11.54
N ILE A 72 -17.23 26.33 -11.61
CA ILE A 72 -16.49 27.11 -10.62
C ILE A 72 -15.55 28.03 -11.40
N SER A 73 -15.73 29.34 -11.24
CA SER A 73 -14.79 30.30 -11.79
C SER A 73 -13.51 30.40 -10.93
N ARG A 74 -12.38 30.67 -11.58
CA ARG A 74 -11.12 31.01 -10.89
C ARG A 74 -11.28 32.08 -9.81
N ASP A 75 -12.17 33.05 -10.03
CA ASP A 75 -12.39 34.21 -9.15
C ASP A 75 -13.12 33.85 -7.85
N GLU A 76 -13.83 32.71 -7.82
CA GLU A 76 -14.52 32.20 -6.63
C GLU A 76 -13.54 31.56 -5.64
N VAL A 77 -12.34 31.17 -6.11
CA VAL A 77 -11.34 30.49 -5.30
C VAL A 77 -10.45 31.51 -4.57
N PRO A 78 -10.46 31.55 -3.22
CA PRO A 78 -9.85 32.63 -2.43
C PRO A 78 -8.33 32.55 -2.29
N PHE A 79 -7.65 31.77 -3.15
CA PHE A 79 -6.21 31.55 -3.07
C PHE A 79 -5.48 32.25 -4.22
N PRO A 80 -4.42 33.03 -3.94
CA PRO A 80 -3.59 33.61 -4.98
C PRO A 80 -2.63 32.57 -5.58
N GLY A 81 -2.19 32.81 -6.82
CA GLY A 81 -1.15 32.00 -7.48
C GLY A 81 -1.66 30.70 -8.11
N PRO A 82 -0.75 29.74 -8.37
CA PRO A 82 -1.07 28.47 -9.03
C PRO A 82 -1.94 27.58 -8.13
N LEU A 83 -2.96 26.99 -8.74
CA LEU A 83 -3.95 26.16 -8.08
C LEU A 83 -3.87 24.71 -8.55
N TYR A 84 -4.29 23.81 -7.68
CA TYR A 84 -4.29 22.38 -7.96
C TYR A 84 -5.65 21.79 -7.61
N LEU A 85 -6.16 20.91 -8.46
CA LEU A 85 -7.25 20.02 -8.10
C LEU A 85 -6.66 18.85 -7.31
N TYR A 86 -7.09 18.70 -6.07
CA TYR A 86 -6.64 17.67 -5.16
C TYR A 86 -7.79 16.72 -4.80
N ILE A 87 -7.54 15.44 -5.00
CA ILE A 87 -8.46 14.34 -4.70
C ILE A 87 -7.75 13.44 -3.67
N PRO A 88 -8.04 13.58 -2.37
CA PRO A 88 -7.35 12.81 -1.33
C PRO A 88 -7.58 11.31 -1.49
N GLN A 89 -8.81 10.93 -1.79
CA GLN A 89 -9.22 9.54 -1.96
C GLN A 89 -10.44 9.46 -2.88
N MET A 90 -10.40 8.54 -3.85
CA MET A 90 -11.53 8.25 -4.73
C MET A 90 -11.48 6.80 -5.19
N TYR A 91 -12.63 6.13 -5.14
CA TYR A 91 -12.84 4.82 -5.75
C TYR A 91 -13.07 5.01 -7.24
N HIS A 92 -12.18 4.44 -8.05
CA HIS A 92 -12.32 4.44 -9.50
C HIS A 92 -11.52 3.29 -10.14
N SER A 93 -11.83 2.97 -11.38
CA SER A 93 -11.06 2.10 -12.26
C SER A 93 -10.38 2.86 -13.40
N TYR A 94 -10.87 4.05 -13.70
CA TYR A 94 -10.25 5.06 -14.55
C TYR A 94 -10.76 6.44 -14.12
N LEU A 95 -9.88 7.44 -14.15
CA LEU A 95 -10.21 8.83 -13.91
C LEU A 95 -9.58 9.69 -15.00
N ALA A 96 -10.34 10.63 -15.56
CA ALA A 96 -9.80 11.76 -16.30
C ALA A 96 -10.39 13.08 -15.81
N VAL A 97 -9.54 14.10 -15.81
CA VAL A 97 -9.90 15.45 -15.40
C VAL A 97 -9.82 16.36 -16.61
N PHE A 98 -10.90 17.10 -16.83
CA PHE A 98 -11.05 18.08 -17.89
C PHE A 98 -11.31 19.44 -17.27
N VAL A 99 -10.74 20.48 -17.87
CA VAL A 99 -11.00 21.88 -17.52
C VAL A 99 -11.43 22.60 -18.79
N ASP A 100 -12.61 23.20 -18.77
CA ASP A 100 -13.25 23.83 -19.94
C ASP A 100 -13.19 22.92 -21.20
N GLY A 101 -13.45 21.63 -21.01
CA GLY A 101 -13.41 20.60 -22.08
C GLY A 101 -12.02 20.08 -22.46
N VAL A 102 -10.93 20.65 -21.94
CA VAL A 102 -9.56 20.21 -22.23
C VAL A 102 -9.06 19.25 -21.15
N LYS A 103 -8.59 18.06 -21.56
CA LYS A 103 -8.04 17.06 -20.62
C LYS A 103 -6.71 17.54 -20.03
N ILE A 104 -6.65 17.73 -18.71
CA ILE A 104 -5.43 18.12 -17.99
C ILE A 104 -4.69 16.92 -17.39
N GLY A 105 -5.36 15.78 -17.22
CA GLY A 105 -4.72 14.57 -16.70
C GLY A 105 -5.64 13.35 -16.64
N SER A 106 -5.05 12.18 -16.36
CA SER A 106 -5.79 10.95 -16.11
C SER A 106 -5.01 9.96 -15.25
N HIS A 107 -5.73 9.01 -14.65
CA HIS A 107 -5.21 7.89 -13.88
C HIS A 107 -5.88 6.58 -14.32
N GLY A 108 -5.08 5.55 -14.61
CA GLY A 108 -5.55 4.28 -15.19
C GLY A 108 -5.57 4.25 -16.72
N PHE A 109 -5.91 3.09 -17.29
CA PHE A 109 -5.96 2.88 -18.74
C PHE A 109 -7.35 3.16 -19.32
N VAL A 110 -7.42 4.09 -20.27
CA VAL A 110 -8.67 4.54 -20.92
C VAL A 110 -9.40 3.42 -21.66
N ASP A 111 -8.65 2.51 -22.29
CA ASP A 111 -9.21 1.43 -23.12
C ASP A 111 -9.71 0.25 -22.28
N LYS A 112 -9.10 0.02 -21.11
CA LYS A 112 -9.41 -1.14 -20.26
C LYS A 112 -10.40 -0.84 -19.15
N ARG A 113 -10.27 0.34 -18.51
CA ARG A 113 -11.11 0.81 -17.39
C ARG A 113 -11.33 -0.22 -16.28
N SER A 114 -10.34 -1.06 -16.06
CA SER A 114 -10.35 -2.24 -15.18
C SER A 114 -9.42 -2.08 -13.97
N GLY A 115 -8.91 -0.87 -13.73
CA GLY A 115 -8.05 -0.61 -12.59
C GLY A 115 -8.76 -0.81 -11.24
N TYR A 116 -7.97 -1.05 -10.21
CA TYR A 116 -8.40 -1.04 -8.83
C TYR A 116 -7.63 0.07 -8.11
N PHE A 117 -8.28 1.23 -7.99
CA PHE A 117 -7.75 2.41 -7.34
C PHE A 117 -8.73 2.87 -6.27
N TRP A 118 -8.26 3.00 -5.03
CA TRP A 118 -9.14 3.45 -3.95
C TRP A 118 -8.46 4.18 -2.81
N ASN A 119 -7.15 4.07 -2.64
CA ASN A 119 -6.41 4.69 -1.53
C ASN A 119 -5.36 5.70 -1.98
N TRP A 120 -5.27 5.96 -3.28
CA TRP A 120 -4.24 6.79 -3.85
C TRP A 120 -4.67 8.24 -4.04
N PRO A 121 -3.94 9.19 -3.46
CA PRO A 121 -4.23 10.60 -3.65
C PRO A 121 -3.82 11.04 -5.05
N LEU A 122 -4.60 11.95 -5.63
CA LEU A 122 -4.34 12.52 -6.95
C LEU A 122 -4.27 14.04 -6.86
N ILE A 123 -3.39 14.62 -7.67
CA ILE A 123 -3.25 16.07 -7.79
C ILE A 123 -3.04 16.44 -9.26
N PHE A 124 -3.72 17.48 -9.71
CA PHE A 124 -3.63 18.00 -11.07
C PHE A 124 -3.45 19.52 -11.00
N GLU A 125 -2.50 20.06 -11.76
CA GLU A 125 -2.35 21.51 -11.88
C GLU A 125 -3.50 22.09 -12.70
N LEU A 126 -4.15 23.14 -12.20
CA LEU A 126 -5.22 23.83 -12.89
C LEU A 126 -4.65 24.97 -13.74
N PRO A 127 -5.23 25.25 -14.93
CA PRO A 127 -4.83 26.40 -15.72
C PRO A 127 -5.14 27.72 -14.99
N GLU A 128 -4.46 28.81 -15.38
CA GLU A 128 -4.62 30.12 -14.72
C GLU A 128 -6.06 30.64 -14.78
N LYS A 129 -6.80 30.28 -15.84
CA LYS A 129 -8.20 30.61 -16.06
C LYS A 129 -8.98 29.31 -16.26
N PHE A 130 -10.09 29.18 -15.55
CA PHE A 130 -11.04 28.09 -15.73
C PHE A 130 -12.45 28.53 -15.31
N SER A 131 -13.45 27.88 -15.89
CA SER A 131 -14.87 28.10 -15.55
C SER A 131 -15.61 26.80 -15.21
N GLU A 132 -15.12 25.67 -15.70
CA GLU A 132 -15.74 24.36 -15.47
C GLU A 132 -14.69 23.28 -15.29
N ILE A 133 -14.88 22.43 -14.28
CA ILE A 133 -14.08 21.23 -14.03
C ILE A 133 -14.98 20.02 -14.24
N THR A 134 -14.56 19.11 -15.12
CA THR A 134 -15.29 17.87 -15.37
C THR A 134 -14.44 16.65 -15.02
N LEU A 135 -15.03 15.71 -14.29
CA LEU A 135 -14.45 14.41 -13.97
C LEU A 135 -15.16 13.33 -14.79
N GLU A 136 -14.39 12.61 -15.60
CA GLU A 136 -14.81 11.35 -16.18
C GLU A 136 -14.30 10.22 -15.28
N ILE A 137 -15.22 9.51 -14.63
CA ILE A 137 -14.87 8.49 -13.64
C ILE A 137 -15.51 7.17 -14.04
N SER A 138 -14.69 6.14 -14.22
CA SER A 138 -15.18 4.77 -14.40
C SER A 138 -15.00 3.98 -13.11
N GLY A 139 -15.87 3.00 -12.88
CA GLY A 139 -15.70 2.06 -11.79
C GLY A 139 -16.14 0.67 -12.18
N MET A 140 -15.45 -0.34 -11.64
CA MET A 140 -15.79 -1.75 -11.86
C MET A 140 -17.05 -2.19 -11.10
N TYR A 141 -17.32 -1.54 -9.96
CA TYR A 141 -18.49 -1.80 -9.12
C TYR A 141 -18.87 -0.62 -8.21
N ARG A 142 -17.91 0.28 -7.96
CA ARG A 142 -18.05 1.46 -7.11
C ARG A 142 -17.32 2.63 -7.75
N VAL A 143 -17.96 3.80 -7.72
CA VAL A 143 -17.34 5.10 -7.98
C VAL A 143 -17.71 6.03 -6.85
N GLY A 144 -16.77 6.83 -6.35
CA GLY A 144 -17.10 7.84 -5.36
C GLY A 144 -15.92 8.34 -4.55
N THR A 145 -16.17 9.37 -3.75
CA THR A 145 -15.23 9.91 -2.79
C THR A 145 -15.93 10.14 -1.44
N GLU A 146 -15.24 9.77 -0.36
CA GLU A 146 -15.70 9.99 1.02
C GLU A 146 -15.15 11.29 1.61
N THR A 147 -14.04 11.80 1.05
CA THR A 147 -13.36 13.01 1.54
C THR A 147 -13.71 14.25 0.75
N GLY A 148 -14.30 14.09 -0.44
CA GLY A 148 -14.54 15.18 -1.38
C GLY A 148 -13.32 15.56 -2.19
N VAL A 149 -13.51 16.55 -3.07
CA VAL A 149 -12.51 17.05 -4.01
C VAL A 149 -12.27 18.53 -3.73
N TYR A 150 -11.02 18.95 -3.72
CA TYR A 150 -10.62 20.28 -3.29
C TYR A 150 -9.82 21.00 -4.38
N ILE A 151 -9.94 22.33 -4.42
CA ILE A 151 -8.98 23.19 -5.10
C ILE A 151 -8.05 23.76 -4.03
N VAL A 152 -6.75 23.47 -4.14
CA VAL A 152 -5.74 23.80 -3.14
C VAL A 152 -4.63 24.70 -3.71
N PRO A 153 -4.04 25.59 -2.90
CA PRO A 153 -2.84 26.34 -3.29
C PRO A 153 -1.59 25.45 -3.28
N SER A 154 -0.52 25.93 -3.92
CA SER A 154 0.79 25.24 -3.95
C SER A 154 1.35 24.90 -2.56
N SER A 155 1.04 25.68 -1.53
CA SER A 155 1.49 25.44 -0.14
C SER A 155 0.98 24.12 0.46
N GLU A 156 -0.12 23.57 -0.04
CA GLU A 156 -0.72 22.32 0.46
C GLU A 156 -0.19 21.08 -0.26
N THR A 157 0.59 21.23 -1.34
CA THR A 157 1.16 20.10 -2.11
C THR A 157 2.06 19.19 -1.27
N GLY A 158 2.64 19.72 -0.18
CA GLY A 158 3.39 18.93 0.80
C GLY A 158 2.57 17.83 1.46
N LYS A 159 1.29 18.07 1.74
CA LYS A 159 0.39 17.05 2.31
C LYS A 159 0.15 15.91 1.32
N TYR A 160 -0.05 16.23 0.04
CA TYR A 160 -0.11 15.23 -1.03
C TYR A 160 1.17 14.39 -1.08
N MET A 161 2.36 15.01 -1.01
CA MET A 161 3.62 14.28 -1.04
C MET A 161 3.75 13.29 0.12
N VAL A 162 3.37 13.68 1.33
CA VAL A 162 3.42 12.77 2.49
C VAL A 162 2.40 11.64 2.34
N LEU A 163 1.15 11.94 1.95
CA LEU A 163 0.12 10.92 1.75
C LEU A 163 0.51 9.93 0.65
N SER A 164 1.05 10.44 -0.46
CA SER A 164 1.59 9.64 -1.57
C SER A 164 2.77 8.78 -1.11
N PHE A 165 3.68 9.31 -0.29
CA PHE A 165 4.76 8.51 0.31
C PHE A 165 4.23 7.38 1.20
N MET A 166 3.23 7.67 2.05
CA MET A 166 2.62 6.65 2.91
C MET A 166 2.01 5.51 2.09
N VAL A 167 1.30 5.82 1.00
CA VAL A 167 0.62 4.81 0.18
C VAL A 167 1.60 4.08 -0.74
N ARG A 168 2.45 4.82 -1.46
CA ARG A 168 3.32 4.25 -2.51
C ARG A 168 4.59 3.60 -2.01
N VAL A 169 5.08 4.02 -0.84
CA VAL A 169 6.38 3.58 -0.33
C VAL A 169 6.22 2.76 0.94
N LEU A 170 5.48 3.26 1.95
CA LEU A 170 5.38 2.54 3.22
C LEU A 170 4.58 1.24 3.12
N ILE A 171 3.53 1.17 2.30
CA ILE A 171 2.76 -0.07 2.12
C ILE A 171 3.63 -1.18 1.52
N PRO A 172 4.33 -1.00 0.36
CA PRO A 172 5.23 -2.03 -0.16
C PRO A 172 6.36 -2.42 0.81
N ILE A 173 6.94 -1.47 1.53
CA ILE A 173 7.94 -1.76 2.57
C ILE A 173 7.34 -2.66 3.65
N THR A 174 6.11 -2.37 4.11
CA THR A 174 5.42 -3.15 5.14
C THR A 174 5.11 -4.56 4.66
N ILE A 175 4.73 -4.74 3.39
CA ILE A 175 4.56 -6.06 2.76
C ILE A 175 5.90 -6.82 2.78
N GLY A 176 6.98 -6.20 2.32
CA GLY A 176 8.31 -6.80 2.29
C GLY A 176 8.80 -7.21 3.68
N LEU A 177 8.64 -6.33 4.68
CA LEU A 177 8.97 -6.63 6.08
C LEU A 177 8.13 -7.77 6.64
N SER A 178 6.82 -7.80 6.35
CA SER A 178 5.93 -8.87 6.81
C SER A 178 6.30 -10.23 6.19
N LEU A 179 6.68 -10.26 4.92
CA LEU A 179 7.19 -11.47 4.26
C LEU A 179 8.54 -11.91 4.82
N ALA A 180 9.46 -10.96 5.08
CA ALA A 180 10.76 -11.24 5.66
C ALA A 180 10.63 -11.82 7.07
N ILE A 181 9.80 -11.22 7.94
CA ILE A 181 9.49 -11.73 9.27
C ILE A 181 8.88 -13.14 9.18
N GLY A 182 7.93 -13.34 8.27
CA GLY A 182 7.31 -14.64 8.05
C GLY A 182 8.34 -15.71 7.68
N THR A 183 9.23 -15.39 6.74
CA THR A 183 10.32 -16.28 6.29
C THR A 183 11.28 -16.61 7.42
N VAL A 184 11.72 -15.62 8.19
CA VAL A 184 12.61 -15.84 9.35
C VAL A 184 11.94 -16.75 10.38
N MET A 185 10.66 -16.54 10.68
CA MET A 185 9.90 -17.40 11.61
C MET A 185 9.79 -18.84 11.10
N PHE A 186 9.57 -19.04 9.80
CA PHE A 186 9.59 -20.37 9.19
C PHE A 186 10.95 -21.05 9.32
N LEU A 187 12.04 -20.35 9.03
CA LEU A 187 13.40 -20.89 9.14
C LEU A 187 13.73 -21.26 10.59
N LEU A 188 13.42 -20.38 11.55
CA LEU A 188 13.61 -20.65 12.98
C LEU A 188 12.79 -21.85 13.44
N SER A 189 11.58 -22.05 12.90
CA SER A 189 10.72 -23.17 13.29
C SER A 189 11.40 -24.54 13.07
N ASN A 190 12.26 -24.68 12.07
CA ASN A 190 12.92 -25.95 11.76
C ASN A 190 14.01 -26.34 12.77
N SER A 191 14.56 -25.37 13.49
CA SER A 191 15.66 -25.59 14.45
C SER A 191 15.19 -25.75 15.90
N LEU A 192 13.88 -25.69 16.15
CA LEU A 192 13.30 -25.67 17.49
C LEU A 192 12.60 -26.99 17.85
N SER A 193 12.30 -27.17 19.14
CA SER A 193 11.57 -28.35 19.62
C SER A 193 10.20 -28.46 18.96
N SER A 194 9.59 -29.66 18.92
CA SER A 194 8.33 -29.87 18.21
C SER A 194 7.20 -28.91 18.61
N LYS A 195 7.16 -28.47 19.87
CA LYS A 195 6.15 -27.52 20.36
C LYS A 195 6.43 -26.11 19.88
N GLU A 196 7.67 -25.65 20.03
CA GLU A 196 8.11 -24.32 19.60
C GLU A 196 8.07 -24.19 18.07
N ARG A 197 8.49 -25.23 17.34
CA ARG A 197 8.36 -25.34 15.89
C ARG A 197 6.94 -25.00 15.42
N ARG A 198 5.92 -25.58 16.05
CA ARG A 198 4.52 -25.32 15.69
C ARG A 198 4.11 -23.86 15.95
N ILE A 199 4.57 -23.28 17.06
CA ILE A 199 4.30 -21.87 17.41
C ILE A 199 4.90 -20.95 16.34
N TYR A 200 6.20 -21.09 16.06
CA TYR A 200 6.92 -20.26 15.10
C TYR A 200 6.38 -20.44 13.68
N MET A 201 5.98 -21.67 13.30
CA MET A 201 5.30 -21.93 12.03
C MET A 201 3.98 -21.15 11.92
N TYR A 202 3.13 -21.15 12.96
CA TYR A 202 1.88 -20.39 12.94
C TYR A 202 2.11 -18.88 12.86
N LEU A 203 3.09 -18.35 13.61
CA LEU A 203 3.47 -16.93 13.51
C LEU A 203 4.00 -16.58 12.11
N GLY A 204 4.78 -17.48 11.50
CA GLY A 204 5.27 -17.34 10.13
C GLY A 204 4.14 -17.29 9.11
N ILE A 205 3.19 -18.24 9.18
CA ILE A 205 1.99 -18.25 8.34
C ILE A 205 1.18 -16.97 8.52
N ALA A 206 0.96 -16.54 9.75
CA ALA A 206 0.22 -15.31 10.04
C ALA A 206 0.87 -14.08 9.39
N SER A 207 2.20 -13.97 9.48
CA SER A 207 2.95 -12.86 8.88
C SER A 207 2.86 -12.84 7.35
N VAL A 208 2.96 -14.01 6.70
CA VAL A 208 2.80 -14.12 5.24
C VAL A 208 1.38 -13.79 4.81
N LEU A 209 0.36 -14.30 5.49
CA LEU A 209 -1.04 -14.00 5.18
C LEU A 209 -1.40 -12.52 5.44
N GLY A 210 -0.79 -11.91 6.46
CA GLY A 210 -0.88 -10.47 6.70
C GLY A 210 -0.28 -9.66 5.54
N ALA A 211 0.85 -10.11 4.98
CA ALA A 211 1.43 -9.51 3.79
C ALA A 211 0.51 -9.65 2.55
N VAL A 212 -0.12 -10.82 2.37
CA VAL A 212 -1.11 -11.05 1.30
C VAL A 212 -2.30 -10.10 1.43
N TRP A 213 -2.76 -9.84 2.66
CA TRP A 213 -3.86 -8.90 2.90
C TRP A 213 -3.50 -7.47 2.51
N LEU A 214 -2.28 -7.03 2.83
CA LEU A 214 -1.80 -5.68 2.51
C LEU A 214 -1.76 -5.38 1.00
N PHE A 215 -1.79 -6.39 0.12
CA PHE A 215 -1.95 -6.16 -1.33
C PHE A 215 -3.31 -5.56 -1.69
N ASP A 216 -4.36 -5.71 -0.85
CA ASP A 216 -5.63 -5.00 -1.06
C ASP A 216 -5.46 -3.47 -0.98
N LEU A 217 -4.41 -3.01 -0.28
CA LEU A 217 -4.04 -1.60 -0.19
C LEU A 217 -3.09 -1.16 -1.31
N ILE A 218 -2.80 -2.01 -2.31
CA ILE A 218 -2.02 -1.62 -3.48
C ILE A 218 -2.96 -1.36 -4.64
N ASP A 219 -2.65 -0.29 -5.37
CA ASP A 219 -3.32 0.02 -6.62
C ASP A 219 -2.84 -0.88 -7.76
N PHE A 220 -3.79 -1.38 -8.54
CA PHE A 220 -3.50 -2.17 -9.74
C PHE A 220 -4.09 -1.49 -10.95
N SER A 221 -3.25 -1.20 -11.95
CA SER A 221 -3.68 -0.48 -13.15
C SER A 221 -4.66 -1.26 -14.02
N ASP A 222 -4.71 -2.59 -13.88
CA ASP A 222 -5.55 -3.47 -14.67
C ASP A 222 -5.82 -4.80 -13.94
N MET A 223 -7.09 -5.08 -13.65
CA MET A 223 -7.54 -6.37 -13.11
C MET A 223 -8.14 -7.31 -14.17
N ASN A 224 -8.14 -6.91 -15.44
CA ASN A 224 -8.78 -7.56 -16.60
C ASN A 224 -10.32 -7.67 -16.53
N SER A 225 -10.88 -8.11 -15.40
CA SER A 225 -12.32 -8.35 -15.26
C SER A 225 -12.83 -8.13 -13.83
N SER A 226 -14.15 -7.97 -13.67
CA SER A 226 -14.80 -7.85 -12.36
C SER A 226 -14.69 -9.15 -11.55
N LEU A 227 -14.68 -10.30 -12.23
CA LEU A 227 -14.48 -11.61 -11.60
C LEU A 227 -13.06 -11.74 -11.02
N SER A 228 -12.04 -11.33 -11.78
CA SER A 228 -10.65 -11.34 -11.31
C SER A 228 -10.48 -10.45 -10.08
N LEU A 229 -11.06 -9.24 -10.09
CA LEU A 229 -11.06 -8.34 -8.95
C LEU A 229 -11.79 -8.96 -7.73
N LEU A 230 -12.93 -9.63 -7.95
CA LEU A 230 -13.66 -10.31 -6.88
C LEU A 230 -12.82 -11.43 -6.25
N LEU A 231 -12.19 -12.29 -7.05
CA LEU A 231 -11.33 -13.36 -6.56
C LEU A 231 -10.09 -12.81 -5.85
N PHE A 232 -9.48 -11.76 -6.39
CA PHE A 232 -8.36 -11.07 -5.76
C PHE A 232 -8.75 -10.56 -4.37
N ARG A 233 -9.82 -9.76 -4.28
CA ARG A 233 -10.30 -9.23 -3.00
C ARG A 233 -10.67 -10.34 -2.03
N LYS A 234 -11.33 -11.41 -2.48
CA LYS A 234 -11.65 -12.58 -1.63
C LYS A 234 -10.38 -13.16 -1.03
N ALA A 235 -9.34 -13.36 -1.82
CA ALA A 235 -8.07 -13.91 -1.34
C ALA A 235 -7.38 -12.97 -0.34
N THR A 236 -7.24 -11.69 -0.68
CA THR A 236 -6.54 -10.70 0.18
C THR A 236 -7.28 -10.43 1.48
N ILE A 237 -8.60 -10.22 1.44
CA ILE A 237 -9.35 -9.89 2.66
C ILE A 237 -9.54 -11.13 3.54
N SER A 238 -9.79 -12.31 2.96
CA SER A 238 -9.88 -13.56 3.73
C SER A 238 -8.56 -13.91 4.40
N SER A 239 -7.41 -13.55 3.80
CA SER A 239 -6.10 -13.79 4.38
C SER A 239 -5.87 -12.96 5.65
N ALA A 240 -6.48 -11.78 5.82
CA ALA A 240 -6.44 -11.05 7.09
C ALA A 240 -7.04 -11.87 8.24
N TYR A 241 -8.24 -12.42 8.05
CA TYR A 241 -8.90 -13.22 9.10
C TYR A 241 -8.17 -14.54 9.35
N PHE A 242 -7.65 -15.20 8.31
CA PHE A 242 -6.78 -16.37 8.50
C PHE A 242 -5.46 -16.01 9.19
N ALA A 243 -4.87 -14.85 8.90
CA ALA A 243 -3.67 -14.38 9.57
C ALA A 243 -3.92 -14.25 11.07
N PHE A 244 -5.04 -13.64 11.49
CA PHE A 244 -5.43 -13.57 12.90
C PHE A 244 -5.69 -14.96 13.51
N PHE A 245 -6.34 -15.87 12.79
CA PHE A 245 -6.51 -17.25 13.26
C PHE A 245 -5.17 -17.92 13.60
N PHE A 246 -4.19 -17.87 12.70
CA PHE A 246 -2.87 -18.44 12.94
C PHE A 246 -2.07 -17.66 13.99
N LEU A 247 -2.19 -16.34 14.02
CA LEU A 247 -1.56 -15.49 15.03
C LEU A 247 -2.01 -15.91 16.44
N LEU A 248 -3.32 -16.10 16.64
CA LEU A 248 -3.92 -16.55 17.89
C LEU A 248 -3.50 -17.98 18.26
N LEU A 249 -3.38 -18.88 17.28
CA LEU A 249 -2.83 -20.22 17.51
C LEU A 249 -1.36 -20.16 17.97
N GLY A 250 -0.55 -19.30 17.37
CA GLY A 250 0.83 -19.04 17.80
C GLY A 250 0.89 -18.51 19.23
N PHE A 251 0.15 -17.43 19.52
CA PHE A 251 0.10 -16.82 20.85
C PHE A 251 -0.41 -17.76 21.96
N SER A 252 -1.47 -18.53 21.68
CA SER A 252 -1.99 -19.52 22.65
C SER A 252 -0.98 -20.64 22.91
N GLY A 253 -0.18 -21.01 21.91
CA GLY A 253 0.91 -21.98 22.09
C GLY A 253 2.03 -21.45 23.01
N ILE A 254 2.35 -20.16 22.96
CA ILE A 254 3.31 -19.52 23.87
C ILE A 254 2.78 -19.54 25.31
N LEU A 255 1.49 -19.27 25.49
CA LEU A 255 0.81 -19.21 26.80
C LEU A 255 0.46 -20.58 27.41
N SER A 256 0.79 -21.68 26.72
CA SER A 256 0.38 -23.07 26.97
C SER A 256 0.51 -23.68 28.38
N LYS A 257 0.95 -22.94 29.40
CA LYS A 257 0.75 -23.33 30.81
C LYS A 257 -0.69 -23.12 31.28
N GLU A 258 -1.46 -22.24 30.63
CA GLU A 258 -2.89 -22.03 30.93
C GLU A 258 -3.74 -22.82 29.92
N ARG A 259 -4.75 -23.56 30.42
CA ARG A 259 -5.70 -24.31 29.59
C ARG A 259 -6.39 -23.33 28.64
N LYS A 260 -6.49 -23.65 27.35
CA LYS A 260 -7.20 -22.81 26.36
C LYS A 260 -8.60 -22.50 26.88
N GLY A 261 -8.88 -21.21 27.07
CA GLY A 261 -10.17 -20.76 27.55
C GLY A 261 -11.23 -20.98 26.48
N PHE A 262 -12.50 -21.04 26.89
CA PHE A 262 -13.63 -21.00 25.96
C PHE A 262 -13.56 -19.76 25.04
N VAL A 263 -13.10 -18.62 25.59
CA VAL A 263 -12.93 -17.35 24.86
C VAL A 263 -11.94 -17.50 23.69
N ASP A 264 -10.77 -18.12 23.91
CA ASP A 264 -9.77 -18.35 22.87
C ASP A 264 -10.36 -19.13 21.69
N TRP A 265 -11.14 -20.17 22.01
CA TRP A 265 -11.80 -21.01 21.01
C TRP A 265 -12.85 -20.22 20.22
N VAL A 266 -13.69 -19.44 20.90
CA VAL A 266 -14.71 -18.60 20.24
C VAL A 266 -14.07 -17.63 19.25
N ILE A 267 -12.99 -16.94 19.65
CA ILE A 267 -12.33 -15.96 18.78
C ILE A 267 -11.66 -16.63 17.58
N LEU A 268 -11.04 -17.81 17.78
CA LEU A 268 -10.50 -18.60 16.67
C LEU A 268 -11.60 -18.98 15.67
N VAL A 269 -12.73 -19.49 16.15
CA VAL A 269 -13.87 -19.87 15.30
C VAL A 269 -14.47 -18.66 14.59
N LEU A 270 -14.59 -17.51 15.26
CA LEU A 270 -15.07 -16.28 14.64
C LEU A 270 -14.19 -15.83 13.46
N ASN A 271 -12.87 -15.88 13.59
CA ASN A 271 -11.96 -15.56 12.49
C ASN A 271 -12.07 -16.55 11.33
N LEU A 272 -12.21 -17.84 11.63
CA LEU A 272 -12.40 -18.86 10.61
C LEU A 272 -13.71 -18.67 9.85
N ILE A 273 -14.82 -18.43 10.57
CA ILE A 273 -16.13 -18.16 9.97
C ILE A 273 -16.08 -16.88 9.14
N ALA A 274 -15.51 -15.79 9.67
CA ALA A 274 -15.39 -14.52 8.94
C ALA A 274 -14.65 -14.69 7.61
N SER A 275 -13.57 -15.49 7.60
CA SER A 275 -12.85 -15.83 6.39
C SER A 275 -13.72 -16.62 5.40
N VAL A 276 -14.42 -17.66 5.85
CA VAL A 276 -15.28 -18.49 4.99
C VAL A 276 -16.47 -17.70 4.42
N VAL A 277 -17.08 -16.83 5.22
CA VAL A 277 -18.24 -16.01 4.80
C VAL A 277 -17.88 -15.09 3.62
N LEU A 278 -16.66 -14.55 3.57
CA LEU A 278 -16.22 -13.72 2.44
C LEU A 278 -16.20 -14.49 1.12
N TRP A 279 -15.88 -15.79 1.15
CA TRP A 279 -15.88 -16.63 -0.05
C TRP A 279 -17.28 -16.86 -0.60
N MET A 280 -18.31 -16.76 0.24
CA MET A 280 -19.72 -16.88 -0.15
C MET A 280 -20.28 -15.63 -0.86
N ALA A 281 -19.55 -14.51 -0.88
CA ALA A 281 -20.02 -13.30 -1.57
C ALA A 281 -20.10 -13.54 -3.09
N PRO A 282 -21.28 -13.41 -3.74
CA PRO A 282 -21.41 -13.68 -5.17
C PRO A 282 -20.85 -12.55 -6.05
N ASP A 283 -20.84 -11.32 -5.55
CA ASP A 283 -20.43 -10.12 -6.28
C ASP A 283 -19.67 -9.12 -5.37
N LEU A 284 -19.04 -8.11 -5.98
CA LEU A 284 -18.22 -7.12 -5.28
C LEU A 284 -19.01 -6.21 -4.33
N ILE A 285 -20.28 -5.90 -4.64
CA ILE A 285 -21.13 -5.08 -3.77
C ILE A 285 -21.49 -5.88 -2.51
N THR A 286 -21.91 -7.13 -2.69
CA THR A 286 -22.21 -8.03 -1.56
C THR A 286 -20.96 -8.26 -0.71
N MET A 287 -19.80 -8.39 -1.36
CA MET A 287 -18.51 -8.48 -0.66
C MET A 287 -18.24 -7.24 0.20
N GLU A 288 -18.42 -6.03 -0.33
CA GLU A 288 -18.25 -4.78 0.42
C GLU A 288 -19.10 -4.74 1.70
N ARG A 289 -20.38 -5.14 1.57
CA ARG A 289 -21.30 -5.21 2.73
C ARG A 289 -20.83 -6.24 3.76
N PHE A 290 -20.33 -7.39 3.31
CA PHE A 290 -19.77 -8.39 4.20
C PHE A 290 -18.57 -7.82 4.94
N ILE A 291 -17.60 -7.20 4.24
CA ILE A 291 -16.41 -6.58 4.84
C ILE A 291 -16.80 -5.61 5.95
N SER A 292 -17.72 -4.68 5.70
CA SER A 292 -18.18 -3.72 6.71
C SER A 292 -18.79 -4.43 7.93
N SER A 293 -19.54 -5.51 7.73
CA SER A 293 -20.18 -6.26 8.82
C SER A 293 -19.18 -7.05 9.66
N ILE A 294 -18.20 -7.69 9.02
CA ILE A 294 -17.21 -8.53 9.71
C ILE A 294 -16.00 -7.75 10.24
N ALA A 295 -15.81 -6.49 9.83
CA ALA A 295 -14.73 -5.62 10.32
C ALA A 295 -14.71 -5.51 11.85
N PHE A 296 -15.87 -5.63 12.51
CA PHE A 296 -15.97 -5.68 13.97
C PHE A 296 -15.16 -6.83 14.60
N VAL A 297 -15.01 -7.96 13.91
CA VAL A 297 -14.18 -9.10 14.37
C VAL A 297 -12.72 -8.67 14.52
N LEU A 298 -12.21 -7.81 13.63
CA LEU A 298 -10.84 -7.29 13.72
C LEU A 298 -10.65 -6.37 14.94
N ILE A 299 -11.68 -5.60 15.31
CA ILE A 299 -11.67 -4.78 16.53
C ILE A 299 -11.62 -5.70 17.76
N VAL A 300 -12.46 -6.73 17.80
CA VAL A 300 -12.47 -7.73 18.88
C VAL A 300 -11.12 -8.43 18.99
N ASN A 301 -10.52 -8.83 17.87
CA ASN A 301 -9.17 -9.42 17.84
C ASN A 301 -8.13 -8.48 18.42
N THR A 302 -8.17 -7.20 18.07
CA THR A 302 -7.22 -6.20 18.55
C THR A 302 -7.32 -6.04 20.06
N ILE A 303 -8.53 -5.90 20.59
CA ILE A 303 -8.78 -5.81 22.03
C ILE A 303 -8.28 -7.09 22.73
N TYR A 304 -8.63 -8.26 22.20
CA TYR A 304 -8.20 -9.55 22.75
C TYR A 304 -6.67 -9.68 22.79
N LEU A 305 -5.99 -9.32 21.70
CA LEU A 305 -4.52 -9.36 21.62
C LEU A 305 -3.89 -8.38 22.60
N ILE A 306 -4.42 -7.17 22.79
CA ILE A 306 -3.90 -6.23 23.78
C ILE A 306 -3.94 -6.84 25.19
N PHE A 307 -5.06 -7.46 25.56
CA PHE A 307 -5.21 -8.14 26.86
C PHE A 307 -4.25 -9.33 27.03
N HIS A 308 -4.09 -10.16 25.99
CA HIS A 308 -3.20 -11.33 26.04
C HIS A 308 -1.72 -10.98 25.95
N LEU A 309 -1.34 -9.98 25.14
CA LEU A 309 0.03 -9.53 24.96
C LEU A 309 0.60 -9.01 26.28
N HIS A 310 -0.22 -8.31 27.07
CA HIS A 310 0.16 -7.89 28.42
C HIS A 310 0.62 -9.08 29.24
N ARG A 311 -0.11 -10.20 29.24
CA ARG A 311 0.25 -11.39 30.04
C ARG A 311 1.54 -12.07 29.60
N ILE A 312 1.89 -11.98 28.31
CA ILE A 312 3.06 -12.66 27.73
C ILE A 312 4.36 -11.89 27.99
N GLN A 313 4.28 -10.56 28.10
CA GLN A 313 5.45 -9.71 28.20
C GLN A 313 6.17 -9.96 29.54
N SER A 314 7.13 -10.88 29.52
CA SER A 314 8.06 -11.09 30.62
C SER A 314 9.12 -9.97 30.62
N ARG A 315 9.75 -9.78 31.79
CA ARG A 315 10.78 -8.77 32.11
C ARG A 315 11.94 -8.62 31.10
N SER A 316 12.16 -9.55 30.17
CA SER A 316 13.29 -9.51 29.22
C SER A 316 12.95 -8.94 27.83
N SER A 317 11.68 -8.97 27.39
CA SER A 317 11.31 -8.55 26.03
C SER A 317 11.29 -7.02 25.87
N THR A 318 10.87 -6.29 26.92
CA THR A 318 11.00 -4.83 26.98
C THR A 318 12.45 -4.37 26.97
N TRP A 319 13.35 -5.12 27.61
CA TRP A 319 14.80 -4.87 27.55
C TRP A 319 15.36 -5.03 26.14
N PHE A 320 14.90 -6.04 25.38
CA PHE A 320 15.37 -6.27 24.00
C PHE A 320 14.96 -5.14 23.05
N CYS A 321 13.73 -4.63 23.16
CA CYS A 321 13.30 -3.45 22.40
C CYS A 321 14.02 -2.17 22.85
N PHE A 322 14.30 -2.00 24.14
CA PHE A 322 15.02 -0.83 24.66
C PHE A 322 16.50 -0.85 24.28
N VAL A 323 17.15 -2.01 24.28
CA VAL A 323 18.54 -2.19 23.85
C VAL A 323 18.68 -2.01 22.34
N PHE A 324 17.78 -2.55 21.51
CA PHE A 324 17.85 -2.27 20.07
C PHE A 324 17.59 -0.79 19.74
N HIS A 325 16.66 -0.14 20.46
CA HIS A 325 16.43 1.29 20.31
C HIS A 325 17.65 2.11 20.72
N ASN A 326 18.36 1.74 21.79
CA ASN A 326 19.56 2.46 22.24
C ASN A 326 20.82 2.10 21.44
N VAL A 327 21.00 0.84 21.01
CA VAL A 327 22.20 0.38 20.29
C VAL A 327 22.18 0.84 18.83
N CYS A 328 21.01 0.93 18.19
CA CYS A 328 20.90 1.52 16.85
C CYS A 328 21.01 3.05 16.85
N PHE A 329 20.73 3.74 17.97
CA PHE A 329 20.85 5.21 18.05
C PHE A 329 22.18 5.71 18.64
N LYS A 330 22.96 4.86 19.33
CA LYS A 330 24.26 5.25 19.92
C LYS A 330 25.50 4.95 19.10
N ARG A 331 25.40 4.43 17.87
CA ARG A 331 26.58 4.21 17.02
C ARG A 331 26.72 5.27 15.92
N CYS A 332 26.91 6.51 16.37
CA CYS A 332 27.75 7.51 15.71
C CYS A 332 28.21 8.55 16.76
N PRO A 333 29.30 8.30 17.49
CA PRO A 333 30.26 9.33 17.82
C PRO A 333 31.47 9.12 16.91
N GLY A 334 31.85 10.18 16.21
CA GLY A 334 33.03 10.17 15.35
C GLY A 334 34.28 9.84 16.15
N ASP A 335 35.08 8.92 15.64
CA ASP A 335 36.47 8.81 15.99
C ASP A 335 37.30 9.27 14.79
N ASN A 336 37.97 10.40 15.02
CA ASN A 336 39.11 10.85 14.24
C ASN A 336 40.17 9.75 14.28
N PHE A 337 40.42 9.08 13.16
CA PHE A 337 41.56 8.19 13.03
C PHE A 337 42.80 9.04 12.71
N SER A 338 43.43 9.56 13.77
CA SER A 338 44.80 10.04 13.73
C SER A 338 45.77 8.85 13.70
N SER A 339 46.62 8.85 12.69
CA SER A 339 47.97 8.28 12.64
C SER A 339 48.51 7.76 13.98
N GLU A 340 48.72 6.45 14.10
CA GLU A 340 49.86 5.89 14.85
C GLU A 340 50.22 4.47 14.35
N ARG A 341 51.30 4.45 13.55
CA ARG A 341 52.45 3.54 13.63
C ARG A 341 52.19 2.15 14.24
N TYR A 342 52.17 1.12 13.38
CA TYR A 342 52.56 -0.23 13.78
C TYR A 342 53.85 -0.62 13.09
N GLU A 343 54.84 -0.90 13.93
CA GLU A 343 56.16 -1.38 13.59
C GLU A 343 56.12 -2.76 12.94
N THR A 344 56.99 -2.86 11.95
CA THR A 344 57.53 -4.06 11.34
C THR A 344 57.94 -5.14 12.35
N HIS A 345 57.42 -6.35 12.17
CA HIS A 345 58.19 -7.57 12.44
C HIS A 345 58.03 -8.55 11.26
N LEU A 346 59.09 -8.57 10.45
CA LEU A 346 59.42 -9.62 9.49
C LEU A 346 59.87 -10.88 10.25
N GLN A 347 59.30 -12.03 9.91
CA GLN A 347 59.99 -13.32 9.93
C GLN A 347 59.48 -14.23 8.80
N PRO A 348 60.31 -15.18 8.32
CA PRO A 348 60.38 -15.51 6.91
C PRO A 348 59.55 -16.70 6.47
N TRP A 349 59.31 -16.68 5.16
CA TRP A 349 58.88 -17.78 4.30
C TRP A 349 59.56 -19.13 4.58
N ASP A 350 58.77 -20.19 4.59
CA ASP A 350 59.15 -21.46 3.95
C ASP A 350 57.90 -22.24 3.49
N GLY A 351 57.92 -22.63 2.20
CA GLY A 351 57.33 -23.86 1.67
C GLY A 351 55.83 -23.97 1.36
N GLY A 352 55.49 -24.01 0.06
CA GLY A 352 54.62 -25.09 -0.45
C GLY A 352 53.26 -24.75 -1.08
N ASN A 353 53.28 -24.44 -2.38
CA ASN A 353 52.42 -24.95 -3.45
C ASN A 353 50.87 -24.83 -3.45
N VAL A 354 50.42 -24.02 -4.44
CA VAL A 354 49.40 -24.29 -5.49
C VAL A 354 47.91 -24.37 -5.10
N HIS A 355 47.15 -23.30 -5.42
CA HIS A 355 46.29 -23.26 -6.63
C HIS A 355 45.69 -21.86 -6.85
N ARG A 356 45.89 -21.32 -8.06
CA ARG A 356 45.18 -20.18 -8.66
C ARG A 356 43.68 -20.45 -8.76
N PHE A 357 42.83 -19.43 -8.59
CA PHE A 357 42.11 -18.84 -9.72
C PHE A 357 41.61 -17.43 -9.40
N HIS A 358 41.84 -16.53 -10.36
CA HIS A 358 41.47 -15.12 -10.41
C HIS A 358 39.95 -14.90 -10.50
N LEU A 359 39.47 -13.77 -9.97
CA LEU A 359 38.62 -12.85 -10.73
C LEU A 359 38.78 -11.40 -10.20
N LEU A 360 39.30 -10.57 -11.11
CA LEU A 360 39.56 -9.13 -11.08
C LEU A 360 38.24 -8.33 -10.88
N SER A 361 38.16 -7.32 -9.99
CA SER A 361 38.47 -5.88 -10.21
C SER A 361 37.83 -5.30 -11.48
N GLY A 362 37.25 -4.11 -11.55
CA GLY A 362 37.21 -2.92 -10.69
C GLY A 362 36.37 -1.86 -11.43
N HIS A 363 35.70 -0.98 -10.69
CA HIS A 363 36.02 0.45 -10.56
C HIS A 363 35.72 1.38 -11.77
N THR A 364 34.62 2.15 -11.61
CA THR A 364 34.51 3.64 -11.62
C THR A 364 34.96 4.54 -12.78
N LEU A 365 34.13 5.59 -12.94
CA LEU A 365 34.41 7.04 -13.12
C LEU A 365 34.27 7.69 -14.53
N GLN A 366 33.10 8.32 -14.74
CA GLN A 366 32.83 9.78 -14.78
C GLN A 366 33.53 10.73 -15.79
N ARG A 367 32.66 11.56 -16.44
CA ARG A 367 32.87 12.91 -17.06
C ARG A 367 33.79 12.99 -18.30
N SER A 368 33.66 13.90 -19.26
CA SER A 368 32.70 14.89 -19.80
C SER A 368 33.47 15.63 -20.91
N ILE A 369 32.79 16.46 -21.75
CA ILE A 369 33.35 17.48 -22.67
C ILE A 369 33.80 16.88 -24.04
N ASP A 370 33.53 17.40 -25.25
CA ASP A 370 32.91 18.64 -25.73
C ASP A 370 32.27 18.46 -27.13
N LYS A 371 31.55 19.51 -27.54
CA LYS A 371 30.92 19.79 -28.85
C LYS A 371 31.91 19.75 -30.04
N THR A 372 31.42 19.45 -31.25
CA THR A 372 31.40 20.38 -32.42
C THR A 372 30.76 19.78 -33.69
N HIS A 373 29.90 20.60 -34.32
CA HIS A 373 29.48 20.76 -35.73
C HIS A 373 29.76 19.71 -36.82
N HIS A 374 28.71 19.26 -37.53
CA HIS A 374 28.32 19.73 -38.88
C HIS A 374 27.14 18.91 -39.47
N CYS A 375 26.18 19.62 -40.09
CA CYS A 375 25.11 19.15 -41.01
C CYS A 375 25.51 19.56 -42.45
N PRO A 376 24.76 19.29 -43.55
CA PRO A 376 23.73 18.28 -43.91
C PRO A 376 23.96 17.71 -45.35
N HIS A 377 22.89 17.20 -45.99
CA HIS A 377 22.71 16.63 -47.37
C HIS A 377 22.72 15.08 -47.37
N GLU A 378 21.70 14.35 -47.84
CA GLU A 378 20.97 14.43 -49.12
C GLU A 378 19.58 13.73 -48.99
N LYS A 379 18.60 14.23 -49.74
CA LYS A 379 17.34 13.55 -50.19
C LYS A 379 17.42 13.51 -51.74
N PRO A 380 16.44 12.96 -52.48
CA PRO A 380 15.74 11.65 -52.42
C PRO A 380 15.77 10.97 -53.82
N ASP A 381 15.30 9.73 -53.99
CA ASP A 381 14.48 9.38 -55.19
C ASP A 381 13.86 7.96 -55.22
N ARG A 382 12.65 7.93 -55.81
CA ARG A 382 11.97 6.88 -56.63
C ARG A 382 11.57 5.55 -55.99
N SER A 383 10.28 5.24 -55.85
CA SER A 383 9.23 4.93 -56.85
C SER A 383 9.38 3.55 -57.51
N THR A 384 8.47 2.63 -57.21
CA THR A 384 7.83 1.77 -58.23
C THR A 384 6.61 1.04 -57.68
N ASP A 385 5.51 1.20 -58.41
CA ASP A 385 4.29 0.41 -58.35
C ASP A 385 4.52 -1.07 -58.69
N ARG A 386 3.74 -1.97 -58.06
CA ARG A 386 2.87 -2.90 -58.81
C ARG A 386 1.85 -3.64 -57.94
N CYS A 387 0.63 -3.66 -58.46
CA CYS A 387 -0.55 -4.43 -58.08
C CYS A 387 -0.33 -5.95 -58.17
N ILE A 388 -1.02 -6.76 -57.35
CA ILE A 388 -1.89 -7.91 -57.74
C ILE A 388 -2.93 -8.14 -56.61
N GLN A 389 -4.14 -8.47 -57.03
CA GLN A 389 -5.41 -8.55 -56.30
C GLN A 389 -5.75 -10.01 -55.83
N PRO A 390 -6.98 -10.34 -55.34
CA PRO A 390 -7.23 -11.19 -54.17
C PRO A 390 -7.52 -12.68 -54.47
N GLY A 391 -7.38 -13.52 -53.44
CA GLY A 391 -7.83 -14.92 -53.44
C GLY A 391 -9.14 -15.11 -52.67
N ASN A 392 -10.22 -15.33 -53.42
CA ASN A 392 -11.47 -15.95 -52.95
C ASN A 392 -11.22 -17.44 -52.65
N PHE A 393 -11.75 -17.96 -51.54
CA PHE A 393 -12.19 -19.35 -51.48
C PHE A 393 -13.51 -19.46 -50.72
N ARG A 394 -14.55 -19.84 -51.48
CA ARG A 394 -15.81 -20.41 -51.01
C ARG A 394 -15.57 -21.85 -50.53
N GLY A 395 -16.33 -22.26 -49.52
CA GLY A 395 -16.57 -23.66 -49.18
C GLY A 395 -17.88 -23.79 -48.39
N ASN A 396 -18.97 -24.04 -49.12
CA ASN A 396 -20.27 -24.47 -48.60
C ASN A 396 -20.22 -25.93 -48.09
N SER A 397 -21.15 -26.24 -47.16
CA SER A 397 -22.08 -27.40 -47.14
C SER A 397 -22.18 -27.99 -45.72
N THR A 398 -23.22 -27.64 -44.96
CA THR A 398 -24.41 -28.49 -44.67
C THR A 398 -24.09 -29.83 -44.00
N GLU A 399 -24.31 -29.91 -42.69
CA GLU A 399 -25.38 -30.70 -42.03
C GLU A 399 -25.69 -30.07 -40.66
#